data_AF-A0A3D4ZTU6-F1
#
_entry.id   AF-A0A3D4ZTU6-F1
#
_cell.length_a   1.000
_cell.length_b   1.000
_cell.length_c   1.000
_cell.angle_alpha   90.00
_cell.angle_beta   90.00
_cell.angle_gamma   90.00
#
_symmetry.space_group_name_H-M   'P 1'
#
loop_
_entity.id
_entity.type
_entity.pdbx_description
1 polymer ?
#
loop_
_entity_poly.entity_id
_entity_poly.type
_entity_poly.pdbx_seq_one_letter_code
_entity_poly.pdbx_strand_id
1 'polypeptide(L)'
;MEKRVTQLRQYKHERMQRIDESITLGIEQVVYWPMLAEAREDVYGNSLLDGARRAWFSKVKQERFWNTFAQKCAMPTPVFWVPQTTVTDGRTGRQVSLSEYLPGVYERLQPGQGVAIPIDSDMPYKLETLVPTGDGEAFERICRYWDSQLFKAILTPRLLLEEPEHSSRAQASTNLDLFLLTLEGIRSEMAEVVIGQLVRPLIDYNLGEQTDYGHWEFDRLQDQDLERLAKVFEAVERGKAAARTSGAPVTPSDDTRLRSVFEEIYGSN
;
A
#
# COMPACT_ATOMS: atom_id res chain seq x y z
N MET A 1 36.56 -11.19 -0.52
CA MET A 1 37.03 -9.81 -0.38
C MET A 1 35.83 -9.01 0.12
N GLU A 2 35.81 -8.67 1.40
CA GLU A 2 34.66 -8.07 2.08
C GLU A 2 34.46 -6.64 1.54
N LYS A 3 33.33 -6.38 0.86
CA LYS A 3 33.04 -5.05 0.31
C LYS A 3 32.61 -4.14 1.48
N ARG A 4 33.29 -3.01 1.69
CA ARG A 4 32.97 -2.02 2.74
C ARG A 4 32.58 -0.67 2.13
N VAL A 5 31.60 0.01 2.74
CA VAL A 5 31.24 1.39 2.38
C VAL A 5 32.31 2.33 2.90
N THR A 6 32.83 3.21 2.05
CA THR A 6 33.83 4.22 2.43
C THR A 6 33.27 5.65 2.43
N GLN A 7 32.22 5.92 1.64
CA GLN A 7 31.62 7.25 1.51
C GLN A 7 30.13 7.15 1.25
N LEU A 8 29.36 8.11 1.79
CA LEU A 8 27.94 8.26 1.51
C LEU A 8 27.67 9.60 0.82
N ARG A 9 26.85 9.56 -0.24
CA ARG A 9 26.36 10.75 -0.94
C ARG A 9 24.89 10.93 -0.65
N GLN A 10 24.55 12.02 0.05
CA GLN A 10 23.16 12.40 0.28
C GLN A 10 22.74 13.41 -0.79
N TYR A 11 21.62 13.12 -1.46
CA TYR A 11 20.99 14.04 -2.41
C TYR A 11 19.87 14.82 -1.73
N LYS A 12 19.79 16.11 -2.01
CA LYS A 12 18.67 16.93 -1.55
C LYS A 12 17.44 16.66 -2.41
N HIS A 13 16.32 16.34 -1.78
CA HIS A 13 15.04 16.14 -2.47
C HIS A 13 14.06 17.26 -2.10
N GLU A 14 13.65 18.05 -3.08
CA GLU A 14 12.47 18.93 -2.97
C GLU A 14 11.35 18.37 -3.85
N ARG A 15 10.15 18.17 -3.29
CA ARG A 15 8.96 17.67 -4.03
C ARG A 15 9.24 16.46 -4.93
N MET A 16 10.02 15.49 -4.43
CA MET A 16 10.44 14.29 -5.18
C MET A 16 11.27 14.55 -6.45
N GLN A 17 11.70 15.78 -6.72
CA GLN A 17 12.70 16.08 -7.74
C GLN A 17 14.08 16.08 -7.09
N ARG A 18 15.03 15.38 -7.72
CA ARG A 18 16.43 15.34 -7.29
C ARG A 18 17.07 16.67 -7.66
N ILE A 19 17.52 17.42 -6.66
CA ILE A 19 18.40 18.57 -6.87
C ILE A 19 19.83 18.01 -6.97
N ASP A 20 20.61 18.44 -7.95
CA ASP A 20 21.99 17.96 -8.19
C ASP A 20 23.01 18.43 -7.13
N GLU A 21 22.56 19.17 -6.12
CA GLU A 21 23.36 19.46 -4.93
C GLU A 21 23.47 18.19 -4.07
N SER A 22 24.69 17.66 -3.99
CA SER A 22 25.02 16.48 -3.17
C SER A 22 26.07 16.82 -2.14
N ILE A 23 25.86 16.31 -0.92
CA ILE A 23 26.83 16.39 0.17
C ILE A 23 27.51 15.03 0.25
N THR A 24 28.84 15.03 0.21
CA THR A 24 29.64 13.81 0.42
C THR A 24 30.08 13.80 1.88
N LEU A 25 29.68 12.76 2.61
CA LEU A 25 30.02 12.55 4.01
C LEU A 25 30.95 11.33 4.10
N GLY A 26 31.97 11.44 4.95
CA GLY A 26 32.78 10.28 5.35
C GLY A 26 31.91 9.31 6.15
N ILE A 27 32.16 8.00 6.01
CA ILE A 27 31.37 6.97 6.70
C ILE A 27 31.43 7.11 8.23
N GLU A 28 32.53 7.64 8.74
CA GLU A 28 32.76 7.92 10.16
C GLU A 28 31.86 9.03 10.72
N GLN A 29 31.24 9.84 9.85
CA GLN A 29 30.38 10.96 10.26
C GLN A 29 28.90 10.58 10.30
N VAL A 30 28.55 9.36 9.88
CA VAL A 30 27.17 8.94 9.67
C VAL A 30 26.95 7.51 10.15
N VAL A 31 25.78 7.28 10.75
CA VAL A 31 25.34 5.91 11.04
C VAL A 31 24.61 5.37 9.82
N TYR A 32 25.19 4.34 9.21
CA TYR A 32 24.64 3.64 8.05
C TYR A 32 24.05 2.30 8.47
N TRP A 33 22.73 2.17 8.36
CA TRP A 33 22.02 0.92 8.62
C TRP A 33 21.47 0.33 7.32
N PRO A 34 22.18 -0.62 6.69
CA PRO A 34 21.69 -1.34 5.54
C PRO A 34 20.82 -2.52 5.99
N MET A 35 19.50 -2.34 6.04
CA MET A 35 18.58 -3.41 6.42
C MET A 35 18.72 -4.66 5.53
N LEU A 36 18.70 -5.87 6.09
CA LEU A 36 18.87 -7.14 5.38
C LEU A 36 20.12 -7.21 4.51
N ALA A 37 21.22 -6.58 4.95
CA ALA A 37 22.49 -6.59 4.19
C ALA A 37 23.01 -8.02 3.96
N GLU A 38 22.83 -8.92 4.93
CA GLU A 38 23.26 -10.32 4.85
C GLU A 38 22.65 -11.09 3.66
N ALA A 39 21.48 -10.66 3.19
CA ALA A 39 20.80 -11.30 2.07
C ALA A 39 21.42 -10.95 0.70
N ARG A 40 22.43 -10.05 0.67
CA ARG A 40 23.10 -9.62 -0.55
C ARG A 40 24.62 -9.66 -0.41
N GLU A 41 25.29 -9.93 -1.54
CA GLU A 41 26.75 -9.81 -1.67
C GLU A 41 27.21 -8.35 -1.85
N ASP A 42 26.28 -7.40 -1.82
CA ASP A 42 26.52 -5.96 -2.01
C ASP A 42 26.36 -5.22 -0.69
N VAL A 43 26.99 -4.05 -0.57
CA VAL A 43 26.99 -3.24 0.67
C VAL A 43 25.69 -2.43 0.86
N TYR A 44 24.68 -2.71 0.03
CA TYR A 44 23.38 -2.05 0.08
C TYR A 44 22.38 -2.97 0.76
N GLY A 45 21.61 -2.40 1.68
CA GLY A 45 20.47 -3.08 2.26
C GLY A 45 19.38 -3.37 1.22
N ASN A 46 18.47 -4.26 1.58
CA ASN A 46 17.24 -4.52 0.85
C ASN A 46 16.05 -3.89 1.56
N SER A 47 15.11 -3.34 0.79
CA SER A 47 13.86 -2.86 1.36
C SER A 47 12.98 -4.04 1.76
N LEU A 48 12.43 -4.01 2.98
CA LEU A 48 11.42 -4.96 3.42
C LEU A 48 10.20 -5.00 2.47
N LEU A 49 9.94 -3.90 1.77
CA LEU A 49 8.80 -3.76 0.86
C LEU A 49 9.09 -4.27 -0.56
N ASP A 50 10.31 -4.70 -0.86
CA ASP A 50 10.66 -5.14 -2.21
C ASP A 50 9.84 -6.39 -2.62
N GLY A 51 9.68 -7.35 -1.72
CA GLY A 51 8.80 -8.51 -1.92
C GLY A 51 7.32 -8.13 -2.08
N ALA A 52 6.88 -7.06 -1.41
CA ALA A 52 5.51 -6.57 -1.45
C ALA A 52 5.19 -5.81 -2.76
N ARG A 53 6.21 -5.32 -3.48
CA ARG A 53 6.06 -4.48 -4.68
C ARG A 53 5.16 -5.10 -5.75
N ARG A 54 5.34 -6.39 -6.04
CA ARG A 54 4.56 -7.10 -7.09
C ARG A 54 3.09 -7.18 -6.72
N ALA A 55 2.79 -7.47 -5.46
CA ALA A 55 1.43 -7.58 -4.96
C ALA A 55 0.74 -6.21 -4.95
N TRP A 56 1.43 -5.18 -4.46
CA TRP A 56 0.93 -3.80 -4.45
C TRP A 56 0.60 -3.31 -5.86
N PHE A 57 1.55 -3.46 -6.79
CA PHE A 57 1.37 -2.99 -8.16
C PHE A 57 0.22 -3.70 -8.88
N SER A 58 0.09 -5.01 -8.68
CA SER A 58 -1.01 -5.80 -9.23
C SER A 58 -2.34 -5.34 -8.65
N LYS A 59 -2.43 -5.18 -7.33
CA LYS A 59 -3.64 -4.70 -6.65
C LYS A 59 -4.11 -3.35 -7.19
N VAL A 60 -3.23 -2.34 -7.22
CA VAL A 60 -3.58 -0.98 -7.70
C VAL A 60 -4.10 -1.00 -9.15
N LYS A 61 -3.56 -1.89 -10.00
CA LYS A 61 -4.08 -2.06 -11.37
C LYS A 61 -5.45 -2.71 -11.38
N GLN A 62 -5.66 -3.77 -10.61
CA GLN A 62 -6.95 -4.48 -10.58
C GLN A 62 -8.07 -3.65 -9.96
N GLU A 63 -7.78 -2.81 -8.96
CA GLU A 63 -8.73 -1.86 -8.41
C GLU A 63 -9.25 -0.87 -9.47
N ARG A 64 -8.38 -0.42 -10.39
CA ARG A 64 -8.82 0.45 -11.50
C ARG A 64 -9.80 -0.25 -12.42
N PHE A 65 -9.55 -1.52 -12.75
CA PHE A 65 -10.48 -2.31 -13.56
C PHE A 65 -11.79 -2.58 -12.82
N TRP A 66 -11.73 -2.85 -11.52
CA TRP A 66 -12.92 -3.06 -10.72
C TRP A 66 -13.77 -1.78 -10.63
N ASN A 67 -13.15 -0.62 -10.43
CA ASN A 67 -13.83 0.68 -10.46
C ASN A 67 -14.46 0.94 -11.84
N THR A 68 -13.77 0.59 -12.92
CA THR A 68 -14.31 0.70 -14.29
C THR A 68 -15.49 -0.23 -14.50
N PHE A 69 -15.41 -1.46 -13.99
CA PHE A 69 -16.53 -2.42 -14.03
C PHE A 69 -17.74 -1.88 -13.26
N ALA A 70 -17.55 -1.37 -12.04
CA ALA A 70 -18.61 -0.77 -11.24
C ALA A 70 -19.27 0.43 -11.96
N GLN A 71 -18.46 1.27 -12.60
CA GLN A 71 -18.96 2.36 -13.45
C GLN A 71 -19.78 1.84 -14.62
N LYS A 72 -19.36 0.77 -15.31
CA LYS A 72 -20.09 0.18 -16.44
C LYS A 72 -21.35 -0.59 -16.03
N CYS A 73 -21.41 -1.13 -14.81
CA CYS A 73 -22.63 -1.71 -14.26
C CYS A 73 -23.66 -0.62 -13.91
N ALA A 74 -23.21 0.51 -13.36
CA ALA A 74 -24.08 1.65 -13.08
C ALA A 74 -24.49 2.41 -14.36
N MET A 75 -23.59 2.49 -15.34
CA MET A 75 -23.78 3.17 -16.62
C MET A 75 -23.34 2.25 -17.78
N PRO A 76 -24.21 1.32 -18.21
CA PRO A 76 -23.93 0.46 -19.34
C PRO A 76 -23.71 1.26 -20.62
N THR A 77 -22.87 0.73 -21.50
CA THR A 77 -22.61 1.38 -22.79
C THR A 77 -23.72 1.02 -23.77
N PRO A 78 -24.49 1.99 -24.30
CA PRO A 78 -25.53 1.69 -25.26
C PRO A 78 -24.93 1.36 -26.64
N VAL A 79 -25.58 0.42 -27.31
CA VAL A 79 -25.37 0.01 -28.67
C VAL A 79 -26.64 0.33 -29.45
N PHE A 80 -26.50 1.26 -30.39
CA PHE A 80 -27.56 1.68 -31.29
C PHE A 80 -27.44 0.91 -32.60
N TRP A 81 -28.42 0.07 -32.91
CA TRP A 81 -28.54 -0.58 -34.20
C TRP A 81 -29.36 0.35 -35.12
N VAL A 82 -28.68 1.02 -36.05
CA VAL A 82 -29.26 2.10 -36.86
C VAL A 82 -29.04 1.85 -38.35
N PRO A 83 -30.03 2.08 -39.22
CA PRO A 83 -29.85 1.88 -40.65
C PRO A 83 -28.86 2.89 -41.23
N GLN A 84 -28.25 2.53 -42.36
CA GLN A 84 -27.38 3.43 -43.13
C GLN A 84 -28.18 4.58 -43.77
N THR A 85 -28.55 5.54 -42.93
CA THR A 85 -29.25 6.76 -43.32
C THR A 85 -28.38 7.97 -43.00
N THR A 86 -28.45 8.99 -43.85
CA THR A 86 -27.78 10.26 -43.61
C THR A 86 -28.76 11.20 -42.92
N VAL A 87 -28.29 11.86 -41.85
CA VAL A 87 -29.03 12.90 -41.16
C VAL A 87 -28.30 14.22 -41.35
N THR A 88 -29.07 15.28 -41.58
CA THR A 88 -28.51 16.63 -41.66
C THR A 88 -28.31 17.15 -40.25
N ASP A 89 -27.06 17.38 -39.85
CA ASP A 89 -26.73 17.94 -38.54
C ASP A 89 -27.18 19.42 -38.49
N GLY A 90 -28.10 19.73 -37.58
CA GLY A 90 -28.67 21.07 -37.41
C GLY A 90 -27.68 22.15 -36.97
N ARG A 91 -26.46 21.78 -36.55
CA ARG A 91 -25.39 22.74 -36.18
C ARG A 91 -24.42 23.06 -37.31
N THR A 92 -24.17 22.13 -38.21
CA THR A 92 -23.12 22.28 -39.25
C THR A 92 -23.68 22.31 -40.67
N GLY A 93 -24.97 21.98 -40.85
CA GLY A 93 -25.62 21.93 -42.16
C GLY A 93 -25.06 20.84 -43.08
N ARG A 94 -24.19 19.96 -42.57
CA ARG A 94 -23.60 18.84 -43.31
C ARG A 94 -24.44 17.58 -43.11
N GLN A 95 -24.58 16.80 -44.18
CA GLN A 95 -25.11 15.45 -44.09
C GLN A 95 -24.04 14.55 -43.47
N VAL A 96 -24.36 13.97 -42.32
CA VAL A 96 -23.51 13.06 -41.56
C VAL A 96 -24.24 11.73 -41.44
N SER A 97 -23.52 10.61 -41.45
CA SER A 97 -24.14 9.29 -41.22
C SER A 97 -24.80 9.27 -39.83
N LEU A 98 -25.99 8.69 -39.72
CA LEU A 98 -26.69 8.53 -38.45
C LEU A 98 -25.84 7.76 -37.42
N SER A 99 -24.98 6.85 -37.89
CA SER A 99 -24.02 6.11 -37.07
C SER A 99 -22.92 6.97 -36.46
N GLU A 100 -22.57 8.10 -37.07
CA GLU A 100 -21.57 9.04 -36.53
C GLU A 100 -22.23 10.11 -35.65
N TYR A 101 -23.48 10.46 -35.96
CA TYR A 101 -24.21 11.50 -35.23
C TYR A 101 -24.70 11.03 -33.85
N LEU A 102 -25.26 9.82 -33.76
CA LEU A 102 -25.88 9.31 -32.53
C LEU A 102 -24.90 9.16 -31.35
N PRO A 103 -23.68 8.60 -31.51
CA PRO A 103 -22.69 8.58 -30.44
C PRO A 103 -22.37 9.97 -29.89
N GLY A 104 -22.22 10.97 -30.77
CA GLY A 104 -21.91 12.35 -30.38
C GLY A 104 -23.07 13.09 -29.71
N VAL A 105 -24.32 12.69 -29.94
CA VAL A 105 -25.48 13.17 -29.17
C VAL A 105 -25.52 12.50 -27.80
N TYR A 106 -25.25 11.19 -27.74
CA TYR A 106 -25.24 10.44 -26.50
C TYR A 106 -24.14 10.91 -25.53
N GLU A 107 -22.93 11.16 -26.03
CA GLU A 107 -21.80 11.71 -25.27
C GLU A 107 -22.10 13.07 -24.62
N ARG A 108 -23.06 13.84 -25.16
CA ARG A 108 -23.49 15.13 -24.58
C ARG A 108 -24.53 14.96 -23.48
N LEU A 109 -25.30 13.88 -23.52
CA LEU A 109 -26.36 13.61 -22.56
C LEU A 109 -25.84 12.89 -21.32
N GLN A 110 -24.84 12.02 -21.49
CA GLN A 110 -24.22 11.28 -20.39
C GLN A 110 -22.69 11.16 -20.56
N PRO A 111 -21.92 11.14 -19.45
CA PRO A 111 -20.50 10.83 -19.50
C PRO A 111 -20.30 9.36 -19.89
N GLY A 112 -20.07 9.10 -21.17
CA GLY A 112 -19.83 7.76 -21.69
C GLY A 112 -19.85 7.72 -23.21
N GLN A 113 -19.06 6.82 -23.79
CA GLN A 113 -19.06 6.60 -25.24
C GLN A 113 -20.23 5.68 -25.59
N GLY A 114 -21.07 6.08 -26.55
CA GLY A 114 -22.06 5.22 -27.18
C GLY A 114 -21.50 4.57 -28.44
N VAL A 115 -21.95 3.37 -28.79
CA VAL A 115 -21.55 2.70 -30.03
C VAL A 115 -22.75 2.62 -30.96
N ALA A 116 -22.59 2.99 -32.23
CA ALA A 116 -23.63 2.81 -33.24
C ALA A 116 -23.14 1.84 -34.32
N ILE A 117 -23.95 0.81 -34.59
CA ILE A 117 -23.67 -0.20 -35.61
C ILE A 117 -24.63 0.03 -36.77
N PRO A 118 -24.12 0.33 -37.99
CA PRO A 118 -24.96 0.44 -39.17
C PRO A 118 -25.54 -0.93 -39.53
N ILE A 119 -26.86 -1.00 -39.72
CA ILE A 119 -27.57 -2.22 -40.17
C ILE A 119 -28.18 -2.01 -41.56
N ASP A 120 -28.37 -3.11 -42.29
CA ASP A 120 -29.14 -3.09 -43.53
C ASP A 120 -30.63 -2.84 -43.25
N SER A 121 -31.33 -2.27 -44.23
CA SER A 121 -32.71 -1.76 -44.11
C SER A 121 -33.75 -2.77 -43.64
N ASP A 122 -33.43 -4.07 -43.70
CA ASP A 122 -34.34 -5.16 -43.33
C ASP A 122 -34.26 -5.52 -41.84
N MET A 123 -33.36 -4.92 -41.06
CA MET A 123 -33.27 -5.14 -39.61
C MET A 123 -33.95 -4.02 -38.80
N PRO A 124 -34.64 -4.36 -37.69
CA PRO A 124 -35.32 -3.38 -36.86
C PRO A 124 -34.32 -2.54 -36.06
N TYR A 125 -34.67 -1.27 -35.83
CA TYR A 125 -33.97 -0.40 -34.88
C TYR A 125 -33.98 -1.05 -33.50
N LYS A 126 -32.80 -1.17 -32.90
CA LYS A 126 -32.65 -1.77 -31.57
C LYS A 126 -31.70 -0.93 -30.73
N LEU A 127 -32.09 -0.70 -29.48
CA LEU A 127 -31.21 -0.16 -28.46
C LEU A 127 -30.90 -1.29 -27.49
N GLU A 128 -29.63 -1.68 -27.44
CA GLU A 128 -29.14 -2.64 -26.44
C GLU A 128 -28.12 -1.96 -25.57
N THR A 129 -27.98 -2.41 -24.33
CA THR A 129 -26.91 -1.97 -23.45
C THR A 129 -25.93 -3.10 -23.25
N LEU A 130 -24.65 -2.82 -23.48
CA LEU A 130 -23.56 -3.70 -23.08
C LEU A 130 -23.40 -3.61 -21.57
N VAL A 131 -24.04 -4.54 -20.87
CA VAL A 131 -23.86 -4.74 -19.44
C VAL A 131 -22.75 -5.78 -19.26
N PRO A 132 -21.71 -5.49 -18.47
CA PRO A 132 -20.75 -6.49 -18.06
C PRO A 132 -21.45 -7.71 -17.45
N THR A 133 -21.10 -8.91 -17.88
CA THR A 133 -21.63 -10.14 -17.28
C THR A 133 -20.84 -10.52 -16.03
N GLY A 134 -21.54 -10.74 -14.91
CA GLY A 134 -20.94 -11.10 -13.62
C GLY A 134 -21.33 -10.13 -12.50
N ASP A 135 -21.07 -10.54 -11.26
CA ASP A 135 -21.35 -9.80 -10.02
C ASP A 135 -20.15 -8.99 -9.50
N GLY A 136 -18.99 -9.12 -10.15
CA GLY A 136 -17.75 -8.48 -9.72
C GLY A 136 -17.01 -9.21 -8.59
N GLU A 137 -17.51 -10.36 -8.12
CA GLU A 137 -16.89 -11.14 -7.02
C GLU A 137 -15.46 -11.57 -7.38
N ALA A 138 -15.21 -11.84 -8.67
CA ALA A 138 -13.88 -12.17 -9.17
C ALA A 138 -12.84 -11.07 -8.89
N PHE A 139 -13.24 -9.79 -8.99
CA PHE A 139 -12.34 -8.66 -8.69
C PHE A 139 -12.06 -8.56 -7.19
N GLU A 140 -13.09 -8.71 -6.36
CA GLU A 140 -12.94 -8.71 -4.91
C GLU A 140 -12.01 -9.83 -4.45
N ARG A 141 -12.21 -11.05 -4.95
CA ARG A 141 -11.38 -12.21 -4.63
C ARG A 141 -9.92 -12.01 -5.03
N ILE A 142 -9.66 -11.41 -6.19
CA ILE A 142 -8.30 -11.10 -6.64
C ILE A 142 -7.66 -10.03 -5.74
N CYS A 143 -8.41 -8.98 -5.36
CA CYS A 143 -7.91 -7.94 -4.46
C CYS A 143 -7.57 -8.53 -3.07
N ARG A 144 -8.46 -9.35 -2.50
CA ARG A 144 -8.23 -10.08 -1.24
C ARG A 144 -7.01 -11.00 -1.31
N TYR A 145 -6.78 -11.65 -2.45
CA TYR A 145 -5.58 -12.46 -2.67
C TYR A 145 -4.31 -11.61 -2.63
N TRP A 146 -4.27 -10.49 -3.38
CA TRP A 146 -3.09 -9.62 -3.39
C TRP A 146 -2.83 -8.94 -2.04
N ASP A 147 -3.87 -8.60 -1.29
CA ASP A 147 -3.72 -8.15 0.09
C ASP A 147 -3.10 -9.22 0.97
N SER A 148 -3.52 -10.48 0.85
CA SER A 148 -2.85 -11.58 1.55
C SER A 148 -1.37 -11.70 1.17
N GLN A 149 -1.02 -11.51 -0.10
CA GLN A 149 0.38 -11.55 -0.54
C GLN A 149 1.20 -10.37 -0.01
N LEU A 150 0.61 -9.19 0.15
CA LEU A 150 1.27 -8.04 0.78
C LEU A 150 1.65 -8.33 2.23
N PHE A 151 0.70 -8.86 3.00
CA PHE A 151 0.94 -9.24 4.40
C PHE A 151 2.01 -10.34 4.53
N LYS A 152 1.94 -11.36 3.67
CA LYS A 152 2.94 -12.44 3.62
C LYS A 152 4.33 -11.93 3.26
N ALA A 153 4.44 -10.95 2.36
CA ALA A 153 5.73 -10.40 1.94
C ALA A 153 6.47 -9.68 3.07
N ILE A 154 5.74 -9.10 4.02
CA ILE A 154 6.29 -8.38 5.19
C ILE A 154 6.32 -9.32 6.43
N LEU A 155 6.01 -10.60 6.25
CA LEU A 155 5.86 -11.57 7.35
C LEU A 155 4.93 -11.07 8.48
N THR A 156 3.98 -10.21 8.12
CA THR A 156 3.01 -9.63 9.05
C THR A 156 1.69 -10.39 8.94
N PRO A 157 1.15 -10.90 10.05
CA PRO A 157 -0.10 -11.64 10.03
C PRO A 157 -1.27 -10.77 9.57
N ARG A 158 -1.93 -11.15 8.48
CA ARG A 158 -3.19 -10.52 8.05
C ARG A 158 -4.28 -10.63 9.12
N LEU A 159 -4.28 -11.73 9.87
CA LEU A 159 -5.24 -12.00 10.95
C LEU A 159 -5.17 -10.98 12.09
N LEU A 160 -4.02 -10.33 12.30
CA LEU A 160 -3.92 -9.25 13.29
C LEU A 160 -4.71 -7.99 12.89
N LEU A 161 -5.04 -7.83 11.60
CA LEU A 161 -5.60 -6.58 11.06
C LEU A 161 -6.99 -6.71 10.42
N GLU A 162 -7.41 -7.89 9.95
CA GLU A 162 -8.66 -8.02 9.18
C GLU A 162 -9.69 -9.04 9.68
N GLU A 163 -9.28 -10.11 10.38
CA GLU A 163 -10.20 -11.24 10.66
C GLU A 163 -9.98 -11.85 12.07
N PRO A 164 -10.24 -11.11 13.17
CA PRO A 164 -10.24 -11.69 14.51
C PRO A 164 -11.38 -12.71 14.72
N GLU A 165 -12.48 -12.63 13.97
CA GLU A 165 -13.70 -13.43 14.20
C GLU A 165 -13.65 -14.90 13.76
N HIS A 166 -12.75 -15.28 12.84
CA HIS A 166 -12.73 -16.63 12.25
C HIS A 166 -11.47 -17.45 12.57
N SER A 167 -10.54 -16.92 13.37
CA SER A 167 -9.30 -17.61 13.69
C SER A 167 -9.35 -18.29 15.06
N SER A 168 -8.78 -19.50 15.15
CA SER A 168 -8.54 -20.13 16.44
C SER A 168 -7.42 -19.39 17.18
N ARG A 169 -7.54 -19.22 18.49
CA ARG A 169 -6.52 -18.55 19.34
C ARG A 169 -5.11 -19.09 19.11
N ALA A 170 -4.99 -20.40 18.88
CA ALA A 170 -3.70 -21.05 18.59
C ALA A 170 -3.06 -20.56 17.29
N GLN A 171 -3.86 -20.37 16.22
CA GLN A 171 -3.36 -19.87 14.94
C GLN A 171 -2.95 -18.40 15.00
N ALA A 172 -3.64 -17.59 15.82
CA ALA A 172 -3.23 -16.21 16.07
C ALA A 172 -1.87 -16.14 16.80
N SER A 173 -1.65 -17.00 17.80
CA SER A 173 -0.37 -17.10 18.54
C SER A 173 0.79 -17.44 17.61
N THR A 174 0.70 -18.51 16.82
CA THR A 174 1.81 -18.93 15.93
C THR A 174 2.18 -17.85 14.91
N ASN A 175 1.18 -17.12 14.40
CA ASN A 175 1.44 -16.04 13.46
C ASN A 175 2.10 -14.82 14.15
N LEU A 176 1.70 -14.53 15.39
CA LEU A 176 2.35 -13.51 16.20
C LEU A 176 3.82 -13.88 16.48
N ASP A 177 4.10 -15.13 16.81
CA ASP A 177 5.48 -15.61 17.04
C ASP A 177 6.39 -15.37 15.81
N LEU A 178 5.89 -15.63 14.60
CA LEU A 178 6.64 -15.37 13.36
C LEU A 178 6.91 -13.87 13.15
N PHE A 179 5.94 -13.02 13.50
CA PHE A 179 6.11 -11.58 13.44
C PHE A 179 7.16 -11.09 14.45
N LEU A 180 7.10 -11.61 15.68
CA LEU A 180 8.07 -11.31 16.73
C LEU A 180 9.49 -11.73 16.33
N LEU A 181 9.64 -12.90 15.72
CA LEU A 181 10.93 -13.37 15.18
C LEU A 181 11.49 -12.40 14.12
N THR A 182 10.61 -11.86 13.26
CA THR A 182 11.02 -10.87 12.25
C THR A 182 11.48 -9.57 12.92
N LEU A 183 10.78 -9.11 13.95
CA LEU A 183 11.18 -7.93 14.73
C LEU A 183 12.49 -8.15 15.49
N GLU A 184 12.72 -9.34 16.04
CA GLU A 184 13.96 -9.69 16.73
C GLU A 184 15.16 -9.65 15.77
N GLY A 185 15.00 -10.13 14.54
CA GLY A 185 16.02 -10.00 13.50
C GLY A 185 16.38 -8.53 13.21
N ILE A 186 15.38 -7.66 13.05
CA ILE A 186 15.59 -6.22 12.81
C ILE A 186 16.28 -5.57 14.01
N ARG A 187 15.89 -5.93 15.24
CA ARG A 187 16.50 -5.44 16.48
C ARG A 187 17.98 -5.84 16.57
N SER A 188 18.29 -7.09 16.26
CA SER A 188 19.67 -7.60 16.28
C SER A 188 20.55 -6.86 15.27
N GLU A 189 20.09 -6.70 14.03
CA GLU A 189 20.83 -5.97 13.00
C GLU A 189 21.09 -4.50 13.40
N MET A 190 20.08 -3.85 14.01
CA MET A 190 20.22 -2.49 14.52
C MET A 190 21.22 -2.40 15.69
N ALA A 191 21.19 -3.36 16.61
CA ALA A 191 22.12 -3.43 17.73
C ALA A 191 23.58 -3.51 17.25
N GLU A 192 23.86 -4.38 16.29
CA GLU A 192 25.20 -4.52 15.71
C GLU A 192 25.68 -3.24 15.04
N VAL A 193 24.81 -2.56 14.29
CA VAL A 193 25.14 -1.27 13.65
C VAL A 193 25.44 -0.21 14.70
N VAL A 194 24.64 -0.10 15.75
CA VAL A 194 24.83 0.88 16.83
C VAL A 194 26.15 0.62 17.57
N ILE A 195 26.44 -0.64 17.93
CA ILE A 195 27.69 -0.97 18.62
C ILE A 195 28.88 -0.67 17.72
N GLY A 196 28.84 -1.15 16.47
CA GLY A 196 29.96 -1.06 15.55
C GLY A 196 30.27 0.36 15.08
N GLN A 197 29.24 1.18 14.81
CA GLN A 197 29.41 2.50 14.20
C GLN A 197 29.30 3.66 15.18
N LEU A 198 28.65 3.48 16.33
CA LEU A 198 28.46 4.56 17.32
C LEU A 198 29.26 4.29 18.59
N VAL A 199 29.04 3.14 19.25
CA VAL A 199 29.62 2.87 20.58
C VAL A 199 31.12 2.63 20.48
N ARG A 200 31.57 1.81 19.54
CA ARG A 200 32.99 1.48 19.37
C ARG A 200 33.85 2.73 19.14
N PRO A 201 33.56 3.63 18.19
CA PRO A 201 34.35 4.85 18.02
C PRO A 201 34.37 5.75 19.26
N LEU A 202 33.27 5.83 20.01
CA LEU A 202 33.22 6.60 21.25
C LEU A 202 34.10 6.00 22.33
N ILE A 203 34.10 4.67 22.48
CA ILE A 203 34.97 3.96 23.43
C ILE A 203 36.42 4.10 23.00
N ASP A 204 36.74 3.84 21.74
CA ASP A 204 38.11 3.92 21.20
C ASP A 204 38.71 5.32 21.41
N TYR A 205 37.92 6.38 21.24
CA TYR A 205 38.38 7.75 21.42
C TYR A 205 38.65 8.11 22.88
N ASN A 206 37.91 7.54 23.83
CA ASN A 206 38.01 7.89 25.26
C ASN A 206 38.92 6.94 26.06
N LEU A 207 38.93 5.65 25.72
CA LEU A 207 39.55 4.57 26.50
C LEU A 207 40.62 3.80 25.71
N GLY A 208 40.77 4.07 24.41
CA GLY A 208 41.61 3.29 23.50
C GLY A 208 40.95 1.97 23.06
N GLU A 209 41.62 1.23 22.19
CA GLU A 209 41.10 -0.02 21.63
C GLU A 209 40.79 -1.04 22.73
N GLN A 210 39.55 -1.53 22.73
CA GLN A 210 39.09 -2.59 23.62
C GLN A 210 38.96 -3.92 22.87
N THR A 211 39.05 -5.03 23.62
CA THR A 211 38.77 -6.37 23.10
C THR A 211 37.28 -6.68 23.00
N ASP A 212 36.46 -5.97 23.78
CA ASP A 212 35.01 -6.11 23.83
C ASP A 212 34.38 -4.71 23.95
N TYR A 213 33.39 -4.42 23.11
CA TYR A 213 32.65 -3.16 23.08
C TYR A 213 31.23 -3.29 23.66
N GLY A 214 30.92 -4.46 24.23
CA GLY A 214 29.62 -4.79 24.80
C GLY A 214 28.61 -5.25 23.75
N HIS A 215 27.42 -5.56 24.25
CA HIS A 215 26.25 -5.90 23.44
C HIS A 215 25.08 -5.00 23.81
N TRP A 216 24.21 -4.74 22.84
CA TRP A 216 22.97 -4.03 23.03
C TRP A 216 21.84 -5.04 22.94
N GLU A 217 21.27 -5.38 24.08
CA GLU A 217 20.10 -6.24 24.15
C GLU A 217 18.84 -5.40 24.27
N PHE A 218 17.86 -5.69 23.43
CA PHE A 218 16.51 -5.20 23.63
C PHE A 218 15.80 -6.13 24.62
N ASP A 219 15.04 -5.55 25.53
CA ASP A 219 14.17 -6.34 26.39
C ASP A 219 13.30 -7.26 25.52
N ARG A 220 13.27 -8.54 25.90
CA ARG A 220 12.35 -9.49 25.30
C ARG A 220 10.95 -8.98 25.54
N LEU A 221 10.14 -8.96 24.49
CA LEU A 221 8.72 -8.65 24.59
C LEU A 221 8.10 -9.62 25.60
N GLN A 222 7.69 -9.11 26.75
CA GLN A 222 7.05 -9.92 27.78
C GLN A 222 5.57 -10.09 27.44
N ASP A 223 4.90 -11.06 28.08
CA ASP A 223 3.46 -11.27 27.91
C ASP A 223 2.64 -9.99 28.18
N GLN A 224 3.12 -9.11 29.08
CA GLN A 224 2.53 -7.80 29.33
C GLN A 224 2.63 -6.86 28.13
N ASP A 225 3.74 -6.89 27.38
CA ASP A 225 3.91 -6.08 26.18
C ASP A 225 3.04 -6.61 25.03
N LEU A 226 2.86 -7.93 24.96
CA LEU A 226 1.91 -8.55 24.03
C LEU A 226 0.47 -8.14 24.37
N GLU A 227 0.11 -8.11 25.66
CA GLU A 227 -1.19 -7.63 26.11
C GLU A 227 -1.40 -6.14 25.79
N ARG A 228 -0.35 -5.31 25.96
CA ARG A 228 -0.37 -3.88 25.58
C ARG A 228 -0.51 -3.70 24.07
N LEU A 229 0.24 -4.43 23.27
CA LEU A 229 0.13 -4.40 21.81
C LEU A 229 -1.27 -4.85 21.37
N ALA A 230 -1.81 -5.92 21.95
CA ALA A 230 -3.17 -6.38 21.68
C ALA A 230 -4.21 -5.29 22.00
N LYS A 231 -4.07 -4.57 23.12
CA LYS A 231 -4.93 -3.42 23.46
C LYS A 231 -4.81 -2.27 22.46
N VAL A 232 -3.61 -1.96 21.96
CA VAL A 232 -3.40 -0.97 20.90
C VAL A 232 -4.09 -1.39 19.61
N PHE A 233 -3.90 -2.64 19.19
CA PHE A 233 -4.56 -3.17 17.98
C PHE A 233 -6.08 -3.14 18.13
N GLU A 234 -6.62 -3.55 19.28
CA GLU A 234 -8.05 -3.49 19.55
C GLU A 234 -8.58 -2.05 19.51
N ALA A 235 -7.85 -1.08 20.07
CA ALA A 235 -8.21 0.33 20.03
C ALA A 235 -8.20 0.89 18.60
N VAL A 236 -7.21 0.50 17.79
CA VAL A 236 -7.14 0.87 16.37
C VAL A 236 -8.30 0.28 15.58
N GLU A 237 -8.65 -1.00 15.81
CA GLU A 237 -9.78 -1.63 15.15
C GLU A 237 -11.12 -1.04 15.57
N ARG A 238 -11.32 -0.76 16.88
CA ARG A 238 -12.50 -0.01 17.34
C ARG A 238 -12.55 1.39 16.73
N GLY A 239 -11.41 2.07 16.59
CA GLY A 239 -11.31 3.37 15.93
C GLY A 239 -11.68 3.30 14.45
N LYS A 240 -11.22 2.29 13.72
CA LYS A 240 -11.61 2.03 12.33
C LYS A 240 -13.08 1.68 12.19
N ALA A 241 -13.62 0.86 13.09
CA ALA A 241 -15.04 0.50 13.11
C ALA A 241 -15.93 1.71 13.41
N ALA A 242 -15.52 2.58 14.35
CA ALA A 242 -16.19 3.85 14.61
C ALA A 242 -16.13 4.79 13.40
N ALA A 243 -15.00 4.89 12.70
CA ALA A 243 -14.85 5.67 11.47
C ALA A 243 -15.72 5.12 10.31
N ARG A 244 -15.80 3.79 10.16
CA ARG A 244 -16.68 3.14 9.16
C ARG A 244 -18.16 3.36 9.44
N THR A 245 -18.56 3.34 10.71
CA THR A 245 -19.97 3.48 11.12
C THR A 245 -20.45 4.93 11.07
N SER A 246 -19.55 5.89 11.32
CA SER A 246 -19.90 7.32 11.40
C SER A 246 -19.66 8.11 10.12
N GLY A 247 -18.89 7.58 9.15
CA GLY A 247 -18.54 8.29 7.92
C GLY A 247 -17.73 9.58 8.14
N ALA A 248 -17.27 9.85 9.36
CA ALA A 248 -16.56 11.05 9.75
C ALA A 248 -15.06 10.74 9.94
N PRO A 249 -14.16 11.65 9.51
CA PRO A 249 -12.73 11.50 9.77
C PRO A 249 -12.44 11.51 11.29
N VAL A 250 -11.37 10.81 11.69
CA VAL A 250 -10.88 10.75 13.07
C VAL A 250 -10.81 12.17 13.66
N THR A 251 -11.54 12.41 14.74
CA THR A 251 -11.65 13.74 15.35
C THR A 251 -10.57 13.94 16.42
N PRO A 252 -10.18 15.19 16.73
CA PRO A 252 -9.26 15.47 17.84
C PRO A 252 -9.73 14.91 19.19
N SER A 253 -11.04 14.71 19.40
CA SER A 253 -11.57 14.08 20.61
C SER A 253 -11.29 12.58 20.70
N ASP A 254 -11.13 11.91 19.55
CA ASP A 254 -10.76 10.50 19.51
C ASP A 254 -9.28 10.32 19.90
N ASP A 255 -8.42 11.28 19.52
CA ASP A 255 -7.02 11.34 19.97
C ASP A 255 -6.93 11.53 21.50
N THR A 256 -7.76 12.40 22.07
CA THR A 256 -7.84 12.58 23.53
C THR A 256 -8.31 11.30 24.25
N ARG A 257 -9.26 10.56 23.67
CA ARG A 257 -9.69 9.26 24.24
C ARG A 257 -8.57 8.22 24.16
N LEU A 258 -7.88 8.12 23.03
CA LEU A 258 -6.74 7.21 22.89
C LEU A 258 -5.65 7.55 23.90
N ARG A 259 -5.32 8.83 24.09
CA ARG A 259 -4.37 9.29 25.11
C ARG A 259 -4.81 8.92 26.53
N SER A 260 -6.10 9.02 26.85
CA SER A 260 -6.63 8.63 28.17
C SER A 260 -6.57 7.11 28.42
N VAL A 261 -6.72 6.30 27.37
CA VAL A 261 -6.62 4.82 27.46
C VAL A 261 -5.17 4.36 27.55
N PHE A 262 -4.24 5.11 26.95
CA PHE A 262 -2.79 4.84 26.96
C PHE A 262 -2.02 5.82 27.85
N GLU A 263 -2.61 6.22 28.99
CA GLU A 263 -1.97 7.16 29.93
C GLU A 263 -0.59 6.70 30.38
N GLU A 264 -0.34 5.40 30.52
CA GLU A 264 0.98 4.86 30.87
C GLU A 264 2.05 5.05 29.77
N ILE A 265 1.64 5.17 28.50
CA ILE A 265 2.57 5.33 27.36
C ILE A 265 2.88 6.80 27.12
N TYR A 266 1.91 7.70 27.36
CA TYR A 266 2.08 9.14 27.22
C TYR A 266 2.47 9.84 28.53
N GLY A 267 2.31 9.17 29.67
CA GLY A 267 2.65 9.61 31.01
C GLY A 267 4.09 9.30 31.35
N SER A 268 5.02 9.91 30.61
CA SER A 268 6.42 10.05 30.99
C SER A 268 6.97 11.31 30.33
N ASN A 269 6.42 12.45 30.73
CA ASN A 269 7.05 13.76 30.72
C ASN A 269 6.37 14.65 31.77
#